data_AF-J7S5P2-F1
#
_entry.id   AF-J7S5P2-F1
#
_cell.length_a   1.000
_cell.length_b   1.000
_cell.length_c   1.000
_cell.angle_alpha   90.00
_cell.angle_beta   90.00
_cell.angle_gamma   90.00
#
_symmetry.space_group_name_H-M   'P 1'
#
loop_
_entity.id
_entity.type
_entity.pdbx_description
1 polymer ?
#
loop_
_entity_poly.entity_id
_entity_poly.type
_entity_poly.pdbx_seq_one_letter_code
_entity_poly.pdbx_strand_id
1 'polypeptide(L)'
;MSAWLLRIDKMDTVLCFFLPFSALSPMNRLGMLSVRILLSGSIAPFLLLTQRIQFQEILVSGLNVPEKKGLLKDLYETYSTIIEQKNRPVISRRTRLFLEKVFTKKQWLTKEERQLIARKCGISPLQVRIWFINKRARSK
;
A
#
# COMPACT_ATOMS: atom_id res chain seq x y z
N MET A 1 -32.09 -28.14 14.94
CA MET A 1 -31.17 -28.47 13.84
C MET A 1 -30.63 -27.18 13.26
N SER A 2 -29.31 -26.99 13.39
CA SER A 2 -28.34 -26.21 12.58
C SER A 2 -28.80 -24.91 11.88
N ALA A 3 -28.34 -23.71 12.26
CA ALA A 3 -27.02 -23.09 12.01
C ALA A 3 -26.84 -22.49 10.59
N TRP A 4 -26.96 -21.15 10.48
CA TRP A 4 -26.26 -20.29 9.50
C TRP A 4 -26.08 -18.89 10.09
N LEU A 5 -24.99 -18.73 10.85
CA LEU A 5 -24.32 -17.45 11.09
C LEU A 5 -23.24 -17.30 10.00
N LEU A 6 -23.23 -16.19 9.27
CA LEU A 6 -22.11 -15.24 9.13
C LEU A 6 -22.22 -14.38 7.85
N ARG A 7 -22.12 -13.06 8.09
CA ARG A 7 -21.24 -12.12 7.38
C ARG A 7 -21.67 -11.65 5.99
N ILE A 8 -22.26 -10.46 5.96
CA ILE A 8 -21.83 -9.28 5.17
C ILE A 8 -22.38 -8.06 5.94
N ASP A 9 -21.51 -7.33 6.63
CA ASP A 9 -21.85 -6.05 7.29
C ASP A 9 -21.26 -4.94 6.42
N LYS A 10 -22.12 -3.97 6.07
CA LYS A 10 -21.82 -2.58 5.67
C LYS A 10 -21.00 -2.34 4.40
N MET A 11 -21.70 -2.41 3.26
CA MET A 11 -21.56 -1.46 2.17
C MET A 11 -22.80 -0.57 2.22
N ASP A 12 -22.80 0.52 3.00
CA ASP A 12 -23.79 1.61 2.91
C ASP A 12 -23.45 2.72 3.91
N THR A 13 -22.59 3.66 3.50
CA THR A 13 -22.66 5.06 3.95
C THR A 13 -21.99 5.94 2.88
N VAL A 14 -22.48 5.84 1.65
CA VAL A 14 -22.26 6.86 0.63
C VAL A 14 -23.45 7.80 0.73
N LEU A 15 -23.35 8.85 1.56
CA LEU A 15 -24.04 10.14 1.42
C LEU A 15 -23.84 10.98 2.69
N CYS A 16 -23.84 12.31 2.50
CA CYS A 16 -23.60 13.40 3.46
C CYS A 16 -22.10 13.66 3.72
N PHE A 17 -21.46 14.68 3.15
CA PHE A 17 -21.89 16.07 3.06
C PHE A 17 -21.37 16.74 1.76
N PHE A 18 -22.31 17.12 0.88
CA PHE A 18 -22.15 18.35 0.10
C PHE A 18 -22.32 19.51 1.09
N LEU A 19 -21.21 20.09 1.56
CA LEU A 19 -21.22 21.43 2.13
C LEU A 19 -20.75 22.41 1.04
N PRO A 20 -21.45 23.54 0.84
CA PRO A 20 -21.08 24.50 -0.18
C PRO A 20 -19.72 25.11 0.14
N PHE A 21 -18.87 25.16 -0.88
CA PHE A 21 -17.45 25.50 -0.87
C PHE A 21 -17.13 26.97 -0.55
N SER A 22 -18.11 27.78 -0.12
CA SER A 22 -18.08 29.24 -0.34
C SER A 22 -17.72 30.12 0.86
N ALA A 23 -17.49 29.60 2.06
CA ALA A 23 -17.26 30.47 3.22
C ALA A 23 -16.41 29.82 4.31
N LEU A 24 -15.10 29.70 4.10
CA LEU A 24 -14.17 29.55 5.23
C LEU A 24 -12.77 30.02 4.80
N SER A 25 -12.15 30.88 5.60
CA SER A 25 -10.80 31.40 5.34
C SER A 25 -9.73 30.28 5.38
N PRO A 26 -8.59 30.44 4.68
CA PRO A 26 -7.61 29.36 4.47
C PRO A 26 -6.90 28.85 5.73
N MET A 27 -6.83 29.64 6.80
CA MET A 27 -5.89 29.38 7.90
C MET A 27 -6.34 28.35 8.97
N ASN A 28 -7.59 27.90 9.00
CA ASN A 28 -8.08 27.06 10.11
C ASN A 28 -8.44 25.61 9.71
N ARG A 29 -8.17 25.19 8.46
CA ARG A 29 -8.56 23.85 7.96
C ARG A 29 -7.57 22.73 8.31
N LEU A 30 -6.33 23.06 8.66
CA LEU A 30 -5.30 22.07 9.02
C LEU A 30 -5.56 21.43 10.39
N GLY A 31 -6.14 22.18 11.34
CA GLY A 31 -6.39 21.70 12.70
C GLY A 31 -7.48 20.63 12.80
N MET A 32 -8.52 20.69 11.96
CA MET A 32 -9.71 19.82 12.11
C MET A 32 -9.59 18.48 11.38
N LEU A 33 -8.77 18.40 10.32
CA LEU A 33 -8.45 17.14 9.62
C LEU A 33 -7.40 16.31 10.35
N SER A 34 -6.54 16.95 11.16
CA SER A 34 -5.49 16.30 11.95
C SER A 34 -6.06 15.31 12.98
N VAL A 35 -7.21 15.61 13.58
CA VAL A 35 -7.73 14.85 14.74
C VAL A 35 -8.47 13.56 14.35
N ARG A 36 -9.11 13.50 13.16
CA ARG A 36 -9.89 12.31 12.74
C ARG A 36 -9.08 11.17 12.14
N ILE A 37 -7.85 11.42 11.69
CA ILE A 37 -7.01 10.43 10.99
C ILE A 37 -6.22 9.56 11.98
N LEU A 38 -6.01 10.03 13.21
CA LEU A 38 -5.27 9.30 14.24
C LEU A 38 -6.01 8.07 14.79
N LEU A 39 -7.30 7.89 14.49
CA LEU A 39 -8.11 6.77 15.02
C LEU A 39 -8.25 5.57 14.07
N SER A 40 -7.87 5.67 12.79
CA SER A 40 -8.11 4.60 11.80
C SER A 40 -6.89 3.75 11.43
N GLY A 41 -5.69 4.08 11.93
CA GLY A 41 -4.46 3.28 11.75
C GLY A 41 -4.03 3.04 10.30
N SER A 42 -4.70 3.66 9.31
CA SER A 42 -4.42 3.49 7.90
C SER A 42 -3.90 4.81 7.34
N ILE A 43 -2.64 4.82 6.90
CA ILE A 43 -1.93 5.97 6.32
C ILE A 43 -2.38 6.23 4.86
N ALA A 44 -3.09 5.28 4.25
CA ALA A 44 -3.53 5.34 2.85
C ALA A 44 -4.48 6.51 2.53
N PRO A 45 -5.53 6.79 3.33
CA PRO A 45 -6.46 7.88 3.07
C PRO A 45 -5.77 9.24 3.17
N PHE A 46 -4.77 9.37 4.04
CA PHE A 46 -4.00 10.61 4.21
C PHE A 46 -3.13 10.89 2.97
N LEU A 47 -2.42 9.88 2.45
CA LEU A 47 -1.59 10.02 1.24
C LEU A 47 -2.41 10.40 -0.01
N LEU A 48 -3.62 9.85 -0.15
CA LEU A 48 -4.53 10.18 -1.27
C LEU A 48 -5.10 11.59 -1.14
N LEU A 49 -5.40 12.03 0.09
CA LEU A 49 -5.91 13.38 0.34
C LEU A 49 -4.84 14.44 0.09
N THR A 50 -3.60 14.21 0.54
CA THR A 50 -2.47 15.10 0.27
C THR A 50 -2.14 15.16 -1.23
N GLN A 51 -2.26 14.04 -1.95
CA GLN A 51 -2.07 13.99 -3.40
C GLN A 51 -3.07 14.90 -4.12
N ARG A 52 -4.37 14.79 -3.79
CA ARG A 52 -5.42 15.60 -4.42
C ARG A 52 -5.24 17.10 -4.15
N ILE A 53 -4.75 17.47 -2.97
CA ILE A 53 -4.47 18.87 -2.61
C ILE A 53 -3.27 19.39 -3.43
N GLN A 54 -2.16 18.64 -3.49
CA GLN A 54 -0.97 19.04 -4.23
C GLN A 54 -1.21 19.16 -5.75
N PHE A 55 -1.98 18.25 -6.36
CA PHE A 55 -2.36 18.39 -7.77
C PHE A 55 -3.19 19.66 -8.03
N GLN A 56 -4.14 19.98 -7.14
CA GLN A 56 -4.97 21.18 -7.29
C GLN A 56 -4.14 22.45 -7.12
N GLU A 57 -3.19 22.49 -6.19
CA GLU A 57 -2.26 23.61 -6.01
C GLU A 57 -1.41 23.84 -7.26
N ILE A 58 -0.89 22.78 -7.89
CA ILE A 58 -0.11 22.92 -9.13
C ILE A 58 -0.98 23.41 -10.29
N LEU A 59 -2.23 22.93 -10.41
CA LEU A 59 -3.14 23.36 -11.47
C LEU A 59 -3.55 24.84 -11.35
N VAL A 60 -3.82 25.31 -10.12
CA VAL A 60 -4.22 26.71 -9.82
C VAL A 60 -3.02 27.66 -9.75
N SER A 61 -1.79 27.16 -9.67
CA SER A 61 -0.58 27.99 -9.66
C SER A 61 -0.44 28.87 -10.90
N GLY A 62 0.20 30.03 -10.77
CA GLY A 62 0.51 30.94 -11.88
C GLY A 62 1.66 30.49 -12.78
N LEU A 63 2.09 29.22 -12.69
CA LEU A 63 3.24 28.69 -13.43
C LEU A 63 2.95 28.50 -14.93
N ASN A 64 4.01 28.51 -15.73
CA ASN A 64 3.90 28.25 -17.16
C ASN A 64 3.47 26.79 -17.40
N VAL A 65 2.71 26.56 -18.48
CA VAL A 65 2.24 25.22 -18.87
C VAL A 65 3.34 24.14 -18.89
N PRO A 66 4.57 24.38 -19.42
CA PRO A 66 5.64 23.37 -19.38
C PRO A 66 6.12 23.05 -17.96
N GLU A 67 6.19 24.03 -17.06
CA GLU A 67 6.63 23.85 -15.68
C GLU A 67 5.59 23.04 -14.89
N LYS A 68 4.30 23.34 -15.08
CA LYS A 68 3.20 22.54 -14.53
C LYS A 68 3.30 21.08 -14.97
N LYS A 69 3.56 20.84 -16.26
CA LYS A 69 3.70 19.48 -16.80
C LYS A 69 4.86 18.71 -16.15
N GLY A 70 5.99 19.38 -15.90
CA GLY A 70 7.12 18.80 -15.18
C GLY A 70 6.74 18.39 -13.75
N LEU A 71 6.16 19.33 -13.00
CA LEU A 71 5.77 19.09 -11.60
C LEU A 71 4.71 18.00 -11.45
N LEU A 72 3.71 17.95 -12.34
CA LEU A 72 2.72 16.86 -12.33
C LEU A 72 3.37 15.50 -12.60
N LYS A 73 4.36 15.44 -13.49
CA LYS A 73 5.09 14.20 -13.79
C LYS A 73 5.91 13.74 -12.59
N ASP A 74 6.64 14.64 -11.95
CA ASP A 74 7.46 14.33 -10.77
C ASP A 74 6.60 13.86 -9.58
N LEU A 75 5.43 14.49 -9.39
CA LEU A 75 4.46 14.07 -8.37
C LEU A 75 3.93 12.67 -8.67
N TYR A 76 3.53 12.40 -9.93
CA TYR A 76 3.06 11.09 -10.35
C TYR A 76 4.11 9.99 -10.16
N GLU A 77 5.36 10.28 -10.52
CA GLU A 77 6.48 9.35 -10.35
C GLU A 77 6.71 9.04 -8.85
N THR A 78 6.73 10.08 -8.03
CA THR A 78 6.85 9.95 -6.57
C THR A 78 5.73 9.09 -5.99
N TYR A 79 4.48 9.33 -6.40
CA TYR A 79 3.33 8.52 -5.98
C TYR A 79 3.44 7.06 -6.42
N SER A 80 3.82 6.83 -7.68
CA SER A 80 3.99 5.48 -8.24
C SER A 80 5.02 4.68 -7.44
N THR A 81 6.16 5.30 -7.11
CA THR A 81 7.19 4.64 -6.28
C THR A 81 6.69 4.29 -4.87
N ILE A 82 5.91 5.16 -4.22
CA ILE A 82 5.36 4.91 -2.87
C ILE A 82 4.37 3.74 -2.90
N ILE A 83 3.50 3.68 -3.91
CA ILE A 83 2.56 2.57 -4.07
C ILE A 83 3.31 1.26 -4.30
N GLU A 84 4.30 1.25 -5.18
CA GLU A 84 5.08 0.05 -5.48
C GLU A 84 5.82 -0.48 -4.26
N GLN A 85 6.39 0.42 -3.44
CA GLN A 85 7.02 0.05 -2.18
C GLN A 85 6.02 -0.53 -1.18
N LYS A 86 4.82 0.06 -1.08
CA LYS A 86 3.77 -0.42 -0.18
C LYS A 86 3.17 -1.75 -0.63
N ASN A 87 3.03 -1.96 -1.94
CA ASN A 87 2.51 -3.19 -2.54
C ASN A 87 3.54 -4.32 -2.51
N ARG A 88 4.82 -4.03 -2.23
CA ARG A 88 5.83 -5.07 -2.07
C ARG A 88 5.44 -5.96 -0.89
N PRO A 89 5.11 -7.23 -1.13
CA PRO A 89 4.62 -8.09 -0.08
C PRO A 89 5.74 -8.41 0.91
N VAL A 90 5.54 -8.04 2.18
CA VAL A 90 6.50 -8.26 3.25
C VAL A 90 6.41 -9.71 3.73
N ILE A 91 7.53 -10.42 3.67
CA ILE A 91 7.63 -11.77 4.23
C ILE A 91 7.76 -11.66 5.74
N SER A 92 6.82 -12.27 6.48
CA SER A 92 6.84 -12.31 7.95
C SER A 92 8.15 -12.89 8.50
N ARG A 93 8.58 -12.40 9.67
CA ARG A 93 9.80 -12.90 10.36
C ARG A 93 9.76 -14.42 10.57
N ARG A 94 8.61 -14.97 10.96
CA ARG A 94 8.44 -16.42 11.16
C ARG A 94 8.65 -17.18 9.85
N THR A 95 8.04 -16.70 8.78
CA THR A 95 8.18 -17.26 7.44
C THR A 95 9.63 -17.21 6.96
N ARG A 96 10.34 -16.11 7.23
CA ARG A 96 11.75 -15.99 6.89
C ARG A 96 12.61 -17.04 7.60
N LEU A 97 12.44 -17.22 8.91
CA LEU A 97 13.17 -18.24 9.68
C LEU A 97 12.89 -19.65 9.17
N PHE A 98 11.65 -19.93 8.77
CA PHE A 98 11.30 -21.20 8.14
C PHE A 98 12.01 -21.40 6.80
N LEU A 99 12.00 -20.40 5.93
CA LEU A 99 12.70 -20.44 4.65
C LEU A 99 14.21 -20.63 4.83
N GLU A 100 14.81 -20.00 5.84
CA GLU A 100 16.23 -20.17 6.18
C GLU A 100 16.53 -21.61 6.62
N LYS A 101 15.70 -22.21 7.48
CA LYS A 101 15.84 -23.62 7.87
C LYS A 101 15.75 -24.57 6.68
N VAL A 102 14.84 -24.31 5.74
CA VAL A 102 14.71 -25.10 4.51
C VAL A 102 15.94 -24.91 3.62
N PHE A 103 16.42 -23.67 3.48
CA PHE A 103 17.58 -23.34 2.66
C PHE A 103 18.86 -24.05 3.12
N THR A 104 19.07 -24.17 4.43
CA THR A 104 20.20 -24.94 4.99
C THR A 104 20.16 -26.41 4.58
N LYS A 105 18.96 -26.99 4.41
CA LYS A 105 18.80 -28.38 3.96
C LYS A 105 18.90 -28.52 2.45
N LYS A 106 18.32 -27.58 1.70
CA LYS A 106 18.25 -27.64 0.23
C LYS A 106 18.19 -26.23 -0.37
N GLN A 107 19.16 -25.89 -1.23
CA GLN A 107 19.25 -24.56 -1.85
C GLN A 107 18.49 -24.41 -3.18
N TRP A 108 18.11 -25.53 -3.81
CA TRP A 108 17.34 -25.58 -5.05
C TRP A 108 16.04 -26.34 -4.83
N LEU A 109 14.91 -25.70 -5.10
CA LEU A 109 13.58 -26.28 -4.91
C LEU A 109 12.96 -26.69 -6.24
N THR A 110 12.29 -27.85 -6.26
CA THR A 110 11.40 -28.24 -7.36
C THR A 110 10.09 -27.44 -7.33
N LYS A 111 9.24 -27.62 -8.34
CA LYS A 111 7.96 -26.92 -8.45
C LYS A 111 7.00 -27.34 -7.31
N GLU A 112 6.98 -28.63 -7.00
CA GLU A 112 6.13 -29.26 -5.99
C GLU A 112 6.53 -28.82 -4.58
N GLU A 113 7.83 -28.84 -4.28
CA GLU A 113 8.39 -28.40 -3.00
C GLU A 113 8.06 -26.92 -2.74
N ARG A 114 8.19 -26.09 -3.77
CA ARG A 114 7.86 -24.67 -3.70
C ARG A 114 6.39 -24.44 -3.38
N GLN A 115 5.49 -25.20 -4.01
CA GLN A 115 4.06 -25.14 -3.71
C GLN A 115 3.75 -25.61 -2.28
N LEU A 116 4.44 -26.65 -1.79
CA LEU A 116 4.28 -27.12 -0.42
C LEU A 116 4.73 -26.07 0.60
N ILE A 117 5.88 -25.45 0.39
CA ILE A 117 6.43 -24.39 1.25
C ILE A 117 5.51 -23.17 1.25
N ALA A 118 5.03 -22.77 0.07
CA ALA A 118 4.06 -21.68 -0.09
C ALA A 118 2.80 -21.92 0.74
N ARG A 119 2.20 -23.11 0.66
CA ARG A 119 1.02 -23.50 1.46
C ARG A 119 1.31 -23.48 2.96
N LYS A 120 2.45 -23.99 3.41
CA LYS A 120 2.83 -23.99 4.84
C LYS A 120 3.05 -22.58 5.40
N CYS A 121 3.54 -21.66 4.57
CA CYS A 121 3.91 -20.32 4.99
C CYS A 121 2.83 -19.26 4.72
N GLY A 122 1.78 -19.61 3.97
CA GLY A 122 0.75 -18.66 3.52
C GLY A 122 1.28 -17.60 2.55
N ILE A 123 2.30 -17.90 1.74
CA ILE A 123 2.89 -16.97 0.76
C ILE A 123 2.79 -17.53 -0.65
N SER A 124 2.91 -16.67 -1.66
CA SER A 124 2.87 -17.10 -3.06
C SER A 124 4.08 -17.97 -3.42
N PRO A 125 3.91 -19.03 -4.24
CA PRO A 125 5.03 -19.81 -4.78
C PRO A 125 6.07 -18.94 -5.49
N LEU A 126 5.65 -17.85 -6.14
CA LEU A 126 6.57 -16.91 -6.79
C LEU A 126 7.47 -16.22 -5.77
N GLN A 127 6.92 -15.80 -4.62
CA GLN A 127 7.71 -15.18 -3.55
C GLN A 127 8.75 -16.15 -2.98
N VAL A 128 8.39 -17.43 -2.82
CA VAL A 128 9.35 -18.47 -2.42
C VAL A 128 10.46 -18.57 -3.45
N ARG A 129 10.14 -18.64 -4.75
CA ARG A 129 11.15 -18.69 -5.83
C ARG A 129 12.10 -17.49 -5.76
N ILE A 130 11.56 -16.27 -5.72
CA ILE A 130 12.35 -15.03 -5.68
C ILE A 130 13.23 -14.99 -4.44
N TRP A 131 12.69 -15.39 -3.29
CA TRP A 131 13.46 -15.44 -2.05
C TRP A 131 14.66 -16.38 -2.17
N PHE A 132 14.49 -17.59 -2.72
CA PHE A 132 15.58 -18.56 -2.91
C PHE A 132 16.62 -18.06 -3.92
N ILE A 133 16.21 -17.40 -5.01
CA ILE A 133 17.13 -16.77 -5.97
C ILE A 133 17.96 -15.67 -5.26
N ASN A 134 17.29 -14.75 -4.58
CA ASN A 134 17.95 -13.64 -3.87
C ASN A 134 18.81 -14.12 -2.70
N LYS A 135 18.47 -15.25 -2.08
CA LYS A 135 19.28 -15.83 -1.02
C LYS A 135 20.57 -16.41 -1.59
N ARG A 136 20.50 -17.18 -2.70
CA ARG A 136 21.69 -17.68 -3.39
C ARG A 136 22.60 -16.57 -3.89
N ALA A 137 22.03 -15.52 -4.49
CA ALA A 137 22.81 -14.37 -4.96
C ALA A 137 23.59 -13.65 -3.84
N ARG A 138 23.08 -13.66 -2.61
CA ARG A 138 23.72 -13.07 -1.43
C ARG A 138 24.66 -14.02 -0.69
N SER A 139 24.65 -15.30 -1.02
CA SER A 139 25.49 -16.33 -0.42
C SER A 139 26.65 -16.75 -1.33
N LYS A 140 26.84 -16.02 -2.43
CA LYS A 140 27.95 -16.16 -3.38
C LYS A 140 28.96 -15.06 -3.09
#